data_AF-A0A4P6JKY8-F1
#
_entry.id   AF-A0A4P6JKY8-F1
#
_cell.length_a   1.000
_cell.length_b   1.000
_cell.length_c   1.000
_cell.angle_alpha   90.00
_cell.angle_beta   90.00
_cell.angle_gamma   90.00
#
_symmetry.space_group_name_H-M   'P 1'
#
loop_
_entity.id
_entity.type
_entity.pdbx_description
1 polymer ?
#
loop_
_entity_poly.entity_id
_entity_poly.type
_entity_poly.pdbx_seq_one_letter_code
_entity_poly.pdbx_strand_id
1 'polypeptide(L)'
;MTNERTAQSSPAQQDVLNVLEQLNRAHRAYDVALPSEKRLQIATTFHHLYMWLLQRHIPFRYDPSRHCYFLTESYVRQEVKSL
;
A
#
# COMPACT_ATOMS: atom_id res chain seq x y z
N MET A 1 -34.36 14.50 5.88
CA MET A 1 -33.14 13.77 6.31
C MET A 1 -32.44 13.27 5.06
N THR A 2 -31.54 14.07 4.50
CA THR A 2 -30.76 13.72 3.30
C THR A 2 -29.56 12.88 3.74
N ASN A 3 -29.55 11.61 3.33
CA ASN A 3 -28.42 10.71 3.51
C ASN A 3 -27.26 11.15 2.60
N GLU A 4 -26.36 11.97 3.11
CA GLU A 4 -25.05 12.19 2.52
C GLU A 4 -24.24 10.90 2.73
N ARG A 5 -24.42 9.92 1.83
CA ARG A 5 -23.40 8.89 1.60
C ARG A 5 -22.17 9.66 1.15
N THR A 6 -21.23 9.90 2.06
CA THR A 6 -19.87 10.28 1.72
C THR A 6 -19.36 9.20 0.77
N ALA A 7 -19.41 9.49 -0.53
CA ALA A 7 -18.75 8.69 -1.53
C ALA A 7 -17.28 8.68 -1.13
N GLN A 8 -16.79 7.56 -0.60
CA GLN A 8 -15.36 7.37 -0.40
C GLN A 8 -14.73 7.43 -1.79
N SER A 9 -14.23 8.62 -2.13
CA SER A 9 -13.50 8.83 -3.37
C SER A 9 -12.35 7.83 -3.40
N SER A 10 -12.23 7.09 -4.51
CA SER A 10 -11.08 6.24 -4.74
C SER A 10 -9.80 7.06 -4.53
N PRO A 11 -8.79 6.52 -3.83
CA PRO A 11 -7.53 7.23 -3.64
C PRO A 11 -6.89 7.51 -4.99
N ALA A 12 -6.27 8.68 -5.15
CA ALA A 12 -5.58 9.02 -6.39
C ALA A 12 -4.45 8.02 -6.66
N GLN A 13 -4.19 7.73 -7.94
CA GLN A 13 -3.12 6.80 -8.34
C GLN A 13 -1.79 7.10 -7.67
N GLN A 14 -1.44 8.39 -7.61
CA GLN A 14 -0.17 8.84 -7.05
C GLN A 14 -0.07 8.52 -5.56
N ASP A 15 -1.17 8.62 -4.81
CA ASP A 15 -1.19 8.26 -3.39
C ASP A 15 -0.95 6.76 -3.21
N VAL A 16 -1.59 5.94 -4.05
CA VAL A 16 -1.40 4.49 -4.03
C VAL A 16 0.03 4.10 -4.37
N LEU A 17 0.62 4.72 -5.39
CA LEU A 17 2.01 4.49 -5.77
C LEU A 17 2.98 4.93 -4.67
N ASN A 18 2.73 6.08 -4.03
CA ASN A 18 3.52 6.56 -2.90
C ASN A 18 3.45 5.60 -1.70
N VAL A 19 2.26 5.12 -1.35
CA VAL A 19 2.07 4.13 -0.27
C VAL A 19 2.81 2.83 -0.59
N LEU A 20 2.71 2.35 -1.83
CA LEU A 20 3.36 1.11 -2.27
C LEU A 20 4.88 1.24 -2.27
N GLU A 21 5.41 2.40 -2.66
CA GLU A 21 6.84 2.68 -2.57
C GLU A 21 7.32 2.67 -1.12
N GLN A 22 6.59 3.33 -0.21
CA GLN A 22 6.92 3.34 1.22
C GLN A 22 6.84 1.94 1.83
N LEU A 23 5.83 1.14 1.46
CA LEU A 23 5.69 -0.25 1.90
C LEU A 23 6.93 -1.07 1.52
N ASN A 24 7.38 -0.92 0.27
CA ASN A 24 8.57 -1.57 -0.25
C ASN A 24 9.86 -1.11 0.45
N ARG A 25 9.98 0.19 0.78
CA ARG A 25 11.10 0.71 1.55
C ARG A 25 11.12 0.11 2.96
N ALA A 26 9.98 0.05 3.65
CA ALA A 26 9.87 -0.56 4.97
C ALA A 26 10.22 -2.05 4.95
N HIS A 27 9.73 -2.79 3.94
CA HIS A 27 10.06 -4.21 3.76
C HIS A 27 11.57 -4.44 3.60
N ARG A 28 12.25 -3.62 2.78
CA ARG A 28 13.71 -3.72 2.58
C ARG A 28 14.54 -3.23 3.78
N ALA A 29 14.01 -2.29 4.55
CA ALA A 29 14.70 -1.73 5.70
C ALA A 29 14.67 -2.67 6.93
N TYR A 30 13.77 -3.65 6.95
CA TYR A 30 13.68 -4.59 8.06
C TYR A 30 14.89 -5.52 8.07
N ASP A 31 15.69 -5.40 9.13
CA ASP A 31 16.84 -6.26 9.38
C ASP A 31 16.83 -6.70 10.86
N VAL A 32 17.02 -7.99 11.08
CA VAL A 32 17.06 -8.61 12.41
C VAL A 32 18.24 -8.11 13.26
N ALA A 33 19.32 -7.65 12.62
CA ALA A 33 20.48 -7.07 13.30
C ALA A 33 20.21 -5.67 13.89
N LEU A 34 19.10 -5.02 13.51
CA LEU A 34 18.74 -3.71 14.06
C LEU A 34 18.31 -3.82 15.53
N PRO A 35 18.47 -2.75 16.33
CA PRO A 35 17.88 -2.64 17.66
C PRO A 35 16.36 -2.91 17.65
N SER A 36 15.86 -3.52 18.72
CA SER A 36 14.44 -3.91 18.84
C SER A 36 13.48 -2.76 18.57
N GLU A 37 13.77 -1.57 19.08
CA GLU A 37 12.96 -0.37 18.86
C GLU A 37 12.86 0.01 17.37
N LYS A 38 13.98 -0.03 16.64
CA LYS A 38 13.99 0.25 15.20
C LYS A 38 13.22 -0.82 14.43
N ARG A 39 13.37 -2.10 14.79
CA ARG A 39 12.59 -3.20 14.18
C ARG A 39 11.09 -3.00 14.40
N LEU A 40 10.69 -2.60 15.60
CA LEU A 40 9.29 -2.32 15.92
C LEU A 40 8.76 -1.16 15.08
N GLN A 41 9.48 -0.04 15.00
CA GLN A 41 9.09 1.12 14.19
C GLN A 41 8.89 0.73 12.71
N ILE A 42 9.84 0.01 12.13
CA ILE A 42 9.74 -0.45 10.73
C ILE A 42 8.55 -1.39 10.54
N ALA A 43 8.35 -2.36 11.44
CA ALA A 43 7.24 -3.30 11.37
C ALA A 43 5.88 -2.59 11.50
N THR A 44 5.77 -1.60 12.40
CA THR A 44 4.56 -0.77 12.56
C THR A 44 4.28 0.05 11.31
N THR A 45 5.29 0.69 10.72
CA THR A 45 5.13 1.42 9.45
C THR A 45 4.69 0.49 8.33
N PHE A 46 5.35 -0.67 8.17
CA PHE A 46 4.97 -1.67 7.18
C PHE A 46 3.51 -2.11 7.36
N HIS A 47 3.12 -2.43 8.60
CA HIS A 47 1.76 -2.88 8.92
C HIS A 47 0.71 -1.80 8.59
N HIS A 48 0.94 -0.55 8.97
CA HIS A 48 0.01 0.55 8.65
C HIS A 48 -0.19 0.72 7.15
N LEU A 49 0.88 0.72 6.36
CA LEU A 49 0.81 0.88 4.90
C LEU A 49 0.12 -0.32 4.25
N TYR A 50 0.40 -1.53 4.72
CA TYR A 50 -0.23 -2.76 4.22
C TYR A 50 -1.74 -2.75 4.49
N MET A 51 -2.15 -2.41 5.72
CA MET A 51 -3.56 -2.31 6.09
C MET A 51 -4.29 -1.20 5.33
N TRP A 52 -3.62 -0.08 5.06
CA TRP A 52 -4.21 1.00 4.26
C TRP A 52 -4.61 0.53 2.85
N LEU A 53 -3.75 -0.27 2.20
CA LEU A 53 -4.02 -0.85 0.88
C LEU A 53 -5.20 -1.83 0.94
N LEU A 54 -5.23 -2.70 1.96
CA LEU A 54 -6.30 -3.67 2.15
C LEU A 54 -7.66 -3.01 2.41
N GLN A 55 -7.72 -2.01 3.29
CA GLN A 55 -8.96 -1.30 3.65
C GLN A 55 -9.57 -0.56 2.46
N ARG A 56 -8.75 -0.20 1.47
CA ARG A 56 -9.19 0.47 0.23
C ARG A 56 -9.42 -0.49 -0.92
N HIS A 57 -9.35 -1.80 -0.66
CA HIS A 57 -9.50 -2.85 -1.67
C HIS A 57 -8.57 -2.68 -2.88
N ILE A 58 -7.40 -2.06 -2.68
CA ILE A 58 -6.40 -1.90 -3.74
C ILE A 58 -5.77 -3.28 -3.94
N PRO A 59 -5.78 -3.85 -5.16
CA PRO A 59 -5.18 -5.15 -5.40
C PRO A 59 -3.68 -4.99 -5.70
N PHE A 60 -2.87 -5.64 -4.87
CA PHE A 60 -1.40 -5.66 -4.96
C PHE A 60 -0.90 -7.06 -4.59
N ARG A 61 0.31 -7.40 -5.04
CA ARG A 61 0.95 -8.68 -4.75
C ARG A 61 2.45 -8.53 -4.55
N TYR A 62 3.06 -9.50 -3.86
CA TYR A 62 4.51 -9.58 -3.68
C TYR A 62 5.14 -10.39 -4.80
N ASP A 63 6.25 -9.90 -5.35
CA ASP A 63 7.14 -10.63 -6.27
C ASP A 63 8.36 -11.15 -5.48
N PRO A 64 8.48 -12.47 -5.27
CA PRO A 64 9.67 -13.03 -4.62
C PRO A 64 10.94 -12.81 -5.43
N SER A 65 10.87 -12.74 -6.76
CA SER A 65 12.06 -12.58 -7.62
C SER A 65 12.65 -11.18 -7.57
N ARG A 66 11.80 -10.17 -7.32
CA ARG A 66 12.18 -8.75 -7.23
C ARG A 66 12.23 -8.24 -5.79
N HIS A 67 11.81 -9.06 -4.83
CA HIS A 67 11.66 -8.71 -3.42
C HIS A 67 10.86 -7.42 -3.20
N CYS A 68 9.76 -7.25 -3.94
CA CYS A 68 8.93 -6.05 -3.85
C CYS A 68 7.44 -6.33 -4.11
N TYR A 69 6.59 -5.47 -3.56
CA TYR A 69 5.17 -5.38 -3.80
C TYR A 69 4.87 -4.48 -5.00
N PHE A 70 3.87 -4.86 -5.79
CA PHE A 70 3.44 -4.13 -6.99
C PHE A 70 1.93 -4.26 -7.18
N LEU A 71 1.33 -3.29 -7.88
CA LEU A 71 -0.08 -3.30 -8.21
C LEU A 71 -0.38 -4.40 -9.23
N THR A 72 -1.55 -5.03 -9.13
CA THR A 72 -1.98 -5.99 -10.15
C THR A 72 -2.46 -5.27 -11.40
N GLU A 73 -2.37 -5.93 -12.56
CA GLU A 73 -2.80 -5.36 -13.85
C GLU A 73 -4.26 -4.90 -13.85
N SER A 74 -5.11 -5.55 -13.04
CA SER A 74 -6.51 -5.18 -12.87
C SER A 74 -6.70 -3.76 -12.33
N TYR A 75 -5.84 -3.30 -11.42
CA TYR A 75 -5.91 -1.93 -10.88
C TYR A 75 -5.55 -0.90 -11.94
N VAL A 76 -4.44 -1.14 -12.66
CA VAL A 76 -3.94 -0.23 -13.70
C VAL A 76 -4.98 -0.03 -14.82
N ARG A 77 -5.73 -1.09 -15.16
CA ARG A 77 -6.78 -1.01 -16.21
C ARG A 77 -8.08 -0.32 -15.76
N GLN A 78 -8.39 -0.28 -14.46
CA GLN A 78 -9.61 0.36 -13.95
C GLN A 78 -9.55 1.88 -14.13
N GLU A 79 -8.37 2.49 -13.96
CA GLU A 79 -8.22 3.94 -14.12
C GLU A 79 -8.25 4.41 -15.58
N VAL A 80 -7.69 3.63 -16.52
CA VAL A 80 -7.78 3.97 -17.95
C VAL A 80 -9.24 4.04 -18.44
N LYS A 81 -10.15 3.32 -17.79
CA LYS A 81 -11.59 3.37 -18.10
C LYS A 81 -12.34 4.48 -17.36
N SER A 82 -11.71 5.12 -16.38
CA SER A 82 -12.32 6.13 -15.52
C SER A 82 -11.86 7.56 -15.85
N LEU A 83 -11.00 7.70 -16.86
CA LEU A 83 -10.63 8.95 -17.54
C LEU A 83 -11.51 9.15 -18.79
#